data_AF-A0AAV0V829-F1
#
_entry.id   AF-A0AAV0V829-F1
#
_cell.length_a   1.000
_cell.length_b   1.000
_cell.length_c   1.000
_cell.angle_alpha   90.00
_cell.angle_beta   90.00
_cell.angle_gamma   90.00
#
_symmetry.space_group_name_H-M   'P 1'
#
loop_
_entity.id
_entity.type
_entity.pdbx_description
1 polymer ?
#
loop_
_entity_poly.entity_id
_entity_poly.type
_entity_poly.pdbx_seq_one_letter_code
_entity_poly.pdbx_strand_id
1 'polypeptide(L)'
;MTLSPEDEAAYNLLSMKMKRDVNCLMDPDRRVRRRAMDKLHRTLQSEASHVSNPVLRALCVFNLLRPLLRCSESDVVEKCRERALTLLLFLCERGALESSDMTLKEIVALANARLGKLPYPEPTEEMRLLILQLLHAFLKQFAAVKDRLTSLRDVITELANALGKTAVDPFPDAKKSQQNASS
;
A
#
# COMPACT_ATOMS: atom_id res chain seq x y z
N MET A 1 -14.01 14.65 0.57
CA MET A 1 -12.87 15.53 0.24
C MET A 1 -13.35 16.45 -0.87
N THR A 2 -13.34 17.76 -0.65
CA THR A 2 -13.79 18.73 -1.67
C THR A 2 -12.57 19.18 -2.45
N LEU A 3 -12.55 18.91 -3.76
CA LEU A 3 -11.48 19.35 -4.65
C LEU A 3 -11.81 20.75 -5.19
N SER A 4 -10.78 21.53 -5.53
CA SER A 4 -10.96 22.72 -6.34
C SER A 4 -11.44 22.32 -7.76
N PRO A 5 -12.07 23.22 -8.54
CA PRO A 5 -12.47 22.89 -9.91
C PRO A 5 -11.30 22.43 -10.79
N GLU A 6 -10.12 23.00 -10.60
CA GLU A 6 -8.89 22.60 -11.31
C GLU A 6 -8.42 21.20 -10.89
N ASP A 7 -8.40 20.93 -9.58
CA ASP A 7 -8.07 19.60 -9.05
C ASP A 7 -9.09 18.54 -9.48
N GLU A 8 -10.38 18.88 -9.55
CA GLU A 8 -11.42 17.98 -10.02
C GLU A 8 -11.22 17.62 -11.50
N ALA A 9 -10.88 18.59 -12.35
CA ALA A 9 -10.53 18.34 -13.75
C ALA A 9 -9.29 17.44 -13.88
N ALA A 10 -8.24 17.70 -13.09
CA ALA A 10 -7.02 16.89 -13.08
C ALA A 10 -7.29 15.45 -12.60
N TYR A 11 -8.06 15.30 -11.52
CA TYR A 11 -8.50 14.00 -11.02
C TYR A 11 -9.28 13.22 -12.08
N ASN A 12 -10.27 13.86 -12.73
CA ASN A 12 -11.09 13.21 -13.75
C ASN A 12 -10.24 12.74 -14.94
N LEU A 13 -9.30 13.56 -15.40
CA LEU A 13 -8.38 13.19 -16.48
C LEU A 13 -7.51 11.97 -16.11
N LEU A 14 -6.90 11.97 -14.92
CA LEU A 14 -6.08 10.87 -14.46
C LEU A 14 -6.89 9.59 -14.23
N SER A 15 -8.05 9.72 -13.60
CA SER A 15 -8.96 8.60 -13.35
C SER A 15 -9.37 7.94 -14.67
N MET A 16 -9.75 8.73 -15.68
CA MET A 16 -10.06 8.21 -17.03
C MET A 16 -8.85 7.54 -17.69
N LYS A 17 -7.66 8.15 -17.61
CA LYS A 17 -6.42 7.63 -18.20
C LYS A 17 -6.03 6.26 -17.62
N MET A 18 -6.24 6.06 -16.32
CA MET A 18 -5.80 4.86 -15.59
C MET A 18 -6.89 3.80 -15.46
N LYS A 19 -8.17 4.13 -15.67
CA LYS A 19 -9.34 3.25 -15.46
C LYS A 19 -9.19 1.85 -16.06
N ARG A 20 -8.74 1.76 -17.32
CA ARG A 20 -8.58 0.46 -18.00
C ARG A 20 -7.52 -0.40 -17.31
N ASP A 21 -6.36 0.19 -17.01
CA ASP A 21 -5.26 -0.55 -16.38
C ASP A 21 -5.63 -0.97 -14.96
N VAL A 22 -6.32 -0.11 -14.20
CA VAL A 22 -6.88 -0.45 -12.88
C VAL A 22 -7.82 -1.65 -12.95
N ASN A 23 -8.76 -1.67 -13.90
CA ASN A 23 -9.68 -2.80 -14.06
C ASN A 23 -8.95 -4.11 -14.41
N CYS A 24 -7.92 -4.02 -15.25
CA CYS A 24 -7.10 -5.16 -15.63
C CYS A 24 -6.24 -5.73 -14.49
N LEU A 25 -6.12 -5.06 -13.34
CA LEU A 25 -5.43 -5.63 -12.17
C LEU A 25 -6.15 -6.86 -11.58
N MET A 26 -7.43 -7.06 -11.91
CA MET A 26 -8.21 -8.20 -11.47
C MET A 26 -8.50 -9.21 -12.60
N ASP A 27 -7.83 -9.07 -13.74
CA ASP A 27 -8.02 -9.95 -14.88
C ASP A 27 -7.60 -11.40 -14.54
N PRO A 28 -8.33 -12.44 -14.98
CA PRO A 28 -7.91 -13.82 -14.76
C PRO A 28 -6.54 -14.14 -15.39
N ASP A 29 -6.16 -13.49 -16.50
CA ASP A 29 -4.87 -13.68 -17.14
C ASP A 29 -3.76 -12.89 -16.42
N ARG A 30 -2.80 -13.63 -15.86
CA ARG A 30 -1.59 -13.09 -15.22
C ARG A 30 -0.79 -12.15 -16.12
N ARG A 31 -0.79 -12.37 -17.44
CA ARG A 31 -0.07 -11.52 -18.42
C ARG A 31 -0.76 -10.17 -18.56
N VAL A 32 -2.09 -10.16 -18.56
CA VAL A 32 -2.90 -8.93 -18.59
C VAL A 32 -2.69 -8.12 -17.32
N ARG A 33 -2.79 -8.76 -16.14
CA ARG A 33 -2.51 -8.11 -14.85
C ARG A 33 -1.12 -7.49 -14.80
N ARG A 34 -0.08 -8.25 -15.18
CA ARG A 34 1.31 -7.77 -15.17
C ARG A 34 1.50 -6.54 -16.07
N ARG A 35 1.01 -6.60 -17.31
CA ARG A 35 1.12 -5.48 -18.25
C ARG A 35 0.38 -4.25 -17.74
N ALA A 36 -0.81 -4.44 -17.19
CA ALA A 36 -1.60 -3.37 -16.61
C ALA A 36 -0.89 -2.72 -15.41
N MET A 37 -0.30 -3.53 -14.52
CA MET A 37 0.47 -3.04 -13.38
C MET A 37 1.74 -2.29 -13.82
N ASP A 38 2.47 -2.79 -14.81
CA ASP A 38 3.63 -2.10 -15.39
C ASP A 38 3.24 -0.70 -15.93
N LYS A 39 2.12 -0.63 -16.65
CA LYS A 39 1.62 0.62 -17.25
C LYS A 39 1.07 1.59 -16.21
N LEU A 40 0.33 1.07 -15.23
CA LEU A 40 -0.17 1.84 -14.09
C LEU A 40 0.98 2.46 -13.30
N HIS A 41 2.02 1.67 -13.03
CA HIS A 41 3.20 2.12 -12.30
C HIS A 41 3.92 3.27 -13.00
N ARG A 42 4.21 3.13 -14.29
CA ARG A 42 4.82 4.19 -15.10
C ARG A 42 3.95 5.43 -15.18
N THR A 43 2.65 5.26 -15.39
CA THR A 43 1.70 6.38 -15.49
C THR A 43 1.65 7.14 -14.17
N LEU A 44 1.51 6.45 -13.04
CA LEU A 44 1.44 7.11 -11.75
C LEU A 44 2.74 7.85 -11.41
N GLN A 45 3.91 7.24 -11.65
CA GLN A 45 5.20 7.91 -11.44
C GLN A 45 5.37 9.16 -12.31
N SER A 46 4.94 9.10 -13.57
CA SER A 46 5.04 10.23 -14.49
C SER A 46 4.11 11.37 -14.11
N GLU A 47 2.90 11.08 -13.63
CA GLU A 47 1.87 12.10 -13.40
C GLU A 47 1.91 12.68 -11.98
N ALA A 48 2.38 11.91 -10.99
CA ALA A 48 2.29 12.30 -9.59
C ALA A 48 3.07 13.57 -9.21
N SER A 49 4.09 13.95 -9.98
CA SER A 49 4.81 15.22 -9.82
C SER A 49 4.08 16.43 -10.39
N HIS A 50 3.09 16.21 -11.26
CA HIS A 50 2.35 17.26 -11.97
C HIS A 50 0.98 17.55 -11.38
N VAL A 51 0.56 16.79 -10.35
CA VAL A 51 -0.71 16.98 -9.68
C VAL A 51 -0.54 17.31 -8.21
N SER A 52 -1.54 18.00 -7.66
CA SER A 52 -1.58 18.36 -6.25
C SER A 52 -1.77 17.13 -5.36
N ASN A 53 -1.37 17.23 -4.09
CA ASN A 53 -1.59 16.16 -3.11
C ASN A 53 -3.09 15.82 -2.90
N PRO A 54 -4.04 16.78 -2.89
CA PRO A 54 -5.46 16.47 -2.91
C PRO A 54 -5.91 15.58 -4.07
N VAL A 55 -5.41 15.84 -5.30
CA VAL A 55 -5.71 15.00 -6.47
C VAL A 55 -5.16 13.59 -6.29
N LEU A 56 -3.91 13.47 -5.84
CA LEU A 56 -3.28 12.17 -5.60
C LEU A 56 -4.00 11.38 -4.50
N ARG A 57 -4.46 12.05 -3.43
CA ARG A 57 -5.31 11.46 -2.38
C ARG A 57 -6.63 10.95 -2.93
N ALA A 58 -7.34 11.78 -3.72
CA ALA A 58 -8.61 11.38 -4.32
C ALA A 58 -8.43 10.17 -5.25
N LEU A 59 -7.42 10.19 -6.13
CA LEU A 59 -7.09 9.07 -6.99
C LEU A 59 -6.75 7.80 -6.20
N CYS A 60 -5.97 7.93 -5.12
CA CYS A 60 -5.65 6.83 -4.23
C CYS A 60 -6.91 6.19 -3.64
N VAL A 61 -7.73 7.00 -2.95
CA VAL A 61 -8.91 6.52 -2.22
C VAL A 61 -9.95 5.92 -3.17
N PHE A 62 -10.27 6.59 -4.28
CA PHE A 62 -11.40 6.18 -5.13
C PHE A 62 -11.03 5.15 -6.19
N ASN A 63 -9.77 5.06 -6.60
CA ASN A 63 -9.39 4.22 -7.75
C ASN A 63 -8.29 3.19 -7.46
N LEU A 64 -7.34 3.49 -6.58
CA LEU A 64 -6.10 2.69 -6.50
C LEU A 64 -6.00 1.81 -5.26
N LEU A 65 -6.42 2.29 -4.09
CA LEU A 65 -6.15 1.64 -2.81
C LEU A 65 -6.62 0.18 -2.82
N ARG A 66 -7.90 -0.06 -3.11
CA ARG A 66 -8.47 -1.42 -3.04
C ARG A 66 -7.90 -2.38 -4.10
N PRO A 67 -7.76 -2.01 -5.39
CA PRO A 67 -7.10 -2.86 -6.38
C PRO A 67 -5.64 -3.19 -6.02
N LEU A 68 -4.89 -2.22 -5.51
CA LEU A 68 -3.48 -2.41 -5.13
C LEU A 68 -3.34 -3.30 -3.89
N LEU A 69 -4.18 -3.12 -2.86
CA LEU A 69 -4.21 -4.00 -1.68
C LEU A 69 -4.51 -5.44 -2.09
N ARG A 70 -5.55 -5.64 -2.90
CA ARG A 70 -5.94 -6.98 -3.37
C ARG A 70 -4.83 -7.64 -4.19
N CYS A 71 -4.18 -6.89 -5.09
CA CYS A 71 -3.05 -7.40 -5.86
C CYS A 71 -1.89 -7.78 -4.93
N SER A 72 -1.54 -6.93 -3.97
CA SER A 72 -0.46 -7.15 -2.99
C SER A 72 -0.70 -8.39 -2.11
N GLU A 73 -1.94 -8.62 -1.71
CA GLU A 73 -2.31 -9.72 -0.82
C GLU A 73 -2.39 -11.08 -1.55
N SER A 74 -2.99 -11.09 -2.75
CA SER A 74 -3.54 -12.32 -3.33
C SER A 74 -3.05 -12.68 -4.74
N ASP A 75 -2.31 -11.80 -5.45
CA ASP A 75 -1.82 -12.18 -6.79
C ASP A 75 -0.80 -13.31 -6.67
N VAL A 76 -0.97 -14.35 -7.47
CA VAL A 76 -0.04 -15.49 -7.54
C VAL A 76 1.33 -15.09 -8.11
N VAL A 77 1.40 -14.00 -8.89
CA VAL A 77 2.64 -13.51 -9.49
C VAL A 77 3.34 -12.53 -8.55
N GLU A 78 4.53 -12.91 -8.06
CA GLU A 78 5.33 -12.07 -7.16
C GLU A 78 5.62 -10.68 -7.73
N LYS A 79 5.98 -10.59 -9.01
CA LYS A 79 6.24 -9.29 -9.65
C LYS A 79 5.02 -8.36 -9.68
N CYS A 80 3.81 -8.91 -9.70
CA CYS A 80 2.59 -8.10 -9.58
C CYS A 80 2.44 -7.56 -8.14
N ARG A 81 2.62 -8.43 -7.13
CA ARG A 81 2.61 -8.04 -5.71
C ARG A 81 3.67 -6.97 -5.41
N GLU A 82 4.89 -7.16 -5.88
CA GLU A 82 6.02 -6.24 -5.68
C GLU A 82 5.68 -4.82 -6.17
N ARG A 83 5.14 -4.73 -7.38
CA ARG A 83 4.75 -3.43 -7.96
C ARG A 83 3.57 -2.81 -7.25
N ALA A 84 2.59 -3.61 -6.84
CA ALA A 84 1.45 -3.14 -6.08
C ALA A 84 1.90 -2.52 -4.74
N LEU A 85 2.76 -3.23 -4.01
CA LEU A 85 3.36 -2.77 -2.76
C LEU A 85 4.22 -1.52 -2.95
N THR A 86 5.01 -1.47 -4.03
CA THR A 86 5.83 -0.27 -4.35
C THR A 86 4.95 0.94 -4.59
N LEU A 87 3.81 0.78 -5.28
CA LEU A 87 2.85 1.86 -5.48
C LEU A 87 2.14 2.28 -4.21
N LEU A 88 1.75 1.32 -3.34
CA LEU A 88 1.18 1.64 -2.04
C LEU A 88 2.17 2.40 -1.15
N LEU A 89 3.43 1.98 -1.11
CA LEU A 89 4.48 2.66 -0.35
C LEU A 89 4.71 4.08 -0.90
N PHE A 90 4.83 4.23 -2.22
CA PHE A 90 4.94 5.54 -2.86
C PHE A 90 3.76 6.47 -2.52
N LEU A 91 2.53 5.97 -2.63
CA LEU A 91 1.34 6.74 -2.27
C LEU A 91 1.32 7.09 -0.78
N CYS A 92 1.81 6.19 0.08
CA CYS A 92 1.92 6.44 1.50
C CYS A 92 2.91 7.57 1.75
N GLU A 93 4.14 7.47 1.26
CA GLU A 93 5.19 8.49 1.43
C GLU A 93 4.80 9.87 0.89
N ARG A 94 3.94 9.93 -0.13
CA ARG A 94 3.36 11.18 -0.66
C ARG A 94 2.21 11.74 0.17
N GLY A 95 1.82 11.08 1.26
CA GLY A 95 0.67 11.42 2.09
C GLY A 95 -0.66 11.24 1.36
N ALA A 96 -0.70 10.34 0.38
CA ALA A 96 -1.88 10.06 -0.43
C ALA A 96 -2.79 8.97 0.16
N LEU A 97 -2.24 8.10 1.01
CA LEU A 97 -3.04 7.16 1.80
C LEU A 97 -3.78 7.92 2.90
N GLU A 98 -5.09 7.71 2.97
CA GLU A 98 -5.89 8.27 4.06
C GLU A 98 -5.48 7.60 5.38
N SER A 99 -5.14 8.40 6.39
CA SER A 99 -4.81 7.90 7.73
C SER A 99 -6.08 7.57 8.52
N SER A 100 -6.91 6.63 8.03
CA SER A 100 -8.18 6.20 8.63
C SER A 100 -8.06 4.85 9.34
N ASP A 101 -8.99 4.53 10.25
CA ASP A 101 -9.04 3.20 10.91
C ASP A 101 -9.28 2.08 9.90
N MET A 102 -10.02 2.38 8.83
CA MET A 102 -10.27 1.43 7.75
C MET A 102 -8.98 1.11 7.00
N THR A 103 -8.20 2.14 6.63
CA THR A 103 -6.91 1.93 5.97
C THR A 103 -5.91 1.25 6.90
N LEU A 104 -5.93 1.55 8.20
CA LEU A 104 -5.13 0.82 9.20
C LEU A 104 -5.47 -0.68 9.19
N LYS A 105 -6.75 -1.03 9.27
CA LYS A 105 -7.22 -2.42 9.22
C LYS A 105 -6.77 -3.12 7.94
N GLU A 106 -6.90 -2.47 6.80
CA GLU A 106 -6.50 -3.03 5.50
C GLU A 106 -4.98 -3.27 5.40
N ILE A 107 -4.15 -2.32 5.85
CA ILE A 107 -2.68 -2.46 5.81
C ILE A 107 -2.19 -3.52 6.81
N VAL A 108 -2.78 -3.58 8.01
CA VAL A 108 -2.43 -4.62 8.99
C VAL A 108 -2.87 -6.00 8.52
N ALA A 109 -4.07 -6.12 7.93
CA ALA A 109 -4.55 -7.38 7.38
C ALA A 109 -3.62 -7.90 6.27
N LEU A 110 -3.16 -7.02 5.36
CA LEU A 110 -2.15 -7.35 4.34
C LEU A 110 -0.86 -7.86 4.97
N ALA A 111 -0.32 -7.15 5.97
CA ALA A 111 0.90 -7.56 6.66
C ALA A 111 0.73 -8.93 7.34
N ASN A 112 -0.38 -9.14 8.04
CA ASN A 112 -0.67 -10.39 8.72
C ASN A 112 -0.89 -11.56 7.74
N ALA A 113 -1.55 -11.32 6.60
CA ALA A 113 -1.78 -12.34 5.58
C ALA A 113 -0.46 -12.84 4.94
N ARG A 114 0.53 -11.96 4.78
CA ARG A 114 1.80 -12.28 4.10
C ARG A 114 2.95 -12.61 5.06
N LEU A 115 2.94 -12.08 6.28
CA LEU A 115 4.02 -12.20 7.27
C LEU A 115 3.58 -12.94 8.55
N GLY A 116 2.28 -13.08 8.76
CA GLY A 116 1.70 -13.62 10.00
C GLY A 116 1.67 -15.15 10.08
N LYS A 117 2.38 -15.89 9.22
CA LYS A 117 2.47 -17.37 9.27
C LYS A 117 3.88 -17.85 8.94
N LEU A 118 4.31 -18.96 9.55
CA LEU A 118 5.55 -19.66 9.23
C LEU A 118 5.23 -21.04 8.59
N PRO A 119 5.97 -21.48 7.55
CA PRO A 119 6.87 -20.65 6.74
C PRO A 119 6.10 -19.49 6.10
N TYR A 120 6.81 -18.39 5.81
CA TYR A 120 6.17 -17.17 5.30
C TYR A 120 5.43 -17.44 3.99
N PRO A 121 4.16 -16.98 3.86
CA PRO A 121 3.48 -16.94 2.58
C PRO A 121 4.21 -16.08 1.53
N GLU A 122 4.97 -15.08 1.97
CA GLU A 122 5.88 -14.32 1.12
C GLU A 122 7.30 -14.90 1.16
N PRO A 123 7.78 -15.54 0.07
CA PRO A 123 9.01 -16.33 0.10
C PRO A 123 10.27 -15.47 0.11
N THR A 124 10.29 -14.35 -0.63
CA THR A 124 11.48 -13.52 -0.81
C THR A 124 11.60 -12.48 0.29
N GLU A 125 12.84 -12.23 0.73
CA GLU A 125 13.13 -11.36 1.87
C GLU A 125 12.86 -9.90 1.52
N GLU A 126 13.13 -9.53 0.26
CA GLU A 126 12.87 -8.20 -0.29
C GLU A 126 11.39 -7.85 -0.25
N MET A 127 10.52 -8.82 -0.54
CA MET A 127 9.07 -8.64 -0.46
C MET A 127 8.60 -8.50 0.98
N ARG A 128 9.15 -9.27 1.92
CA ARG A 128 8.84 -9.13 3.35
C ARG A 128 9.26 -7.76 3.87
N LEU A 129 10.45 -7.29 3.49
CA LEU A 129 10.94 -5.95 3.81
C LEU A 129 10.02 -4.87 3.25
N LEU A 130 9.58 -4.99 2.00
CA LEU A 130 8.71 -4.00 1.36
C LEU A 130 7.36 -3.87 2.08
N ILE A 131 6.79 -4.97 2.57
CA ILE A 131 5.56 -4.96 3.38
C ILE A 131 5.81 -4.25 4.72
N LEU A 132 6.94 -4.53 5.39
CA LEU A 132 7.31 -3.87 6.64
C LEU A 132 7.55 -2.37 6.46
N GLN A 133 8.16 -1.96 5.34
CA GLN A 133 8.35 -0.54 4.99
C GLN A 133 7.02 0.18 4.82
N LEU A 134 6.07 -0.43 4.08
CA LEU A 134 4.72 0.10 3.93
C LEU A 134 4.01 0.23 5.29
N LEU A 135 4.06 -0.83 6.11
CA LEU A 135 3.45 -0.84 7.44
C LEU A 135 4.03 0.26 8.34
N HIS A 136 5.35 0.39 8.37
CA HIS A 136 6.05 1.41 9.16
C HIS A 136 5.71 2.82 8.70
N ALA A 137 5.80 3.08 7.39
CA ALA A 137 5.49 4.39 6.81
C ALA A 137 4.04 4.81 7.13
N PHE A 138 3.09 3.87 7.00
CA PHE A 138 1.69 4.13 7.32
C PHE A 138 1.48 4.39 8.81
N LEU A 139 2.00 3.55 9.70
CA LEU A 139 1.86 3.71 11.15
C LEU A 139 2.44 5.04 11.64
N LYS A 140 3.58 5.47 11.08
CA LYS A 140 4.18 6.77 11.40
C LYS A 140 3.25 7.94 11.04
N GLN A 141 2.61 7.89 9.88
CA GLN A 141 1.65 8.91 9.46
C GLN A 141 0.37 8.86 10.28
N PHE A 142 -0.13 7.66 10.54
CA PHE A 142 -1.30 7.41 11.36
C PHE A 142 -1.15 7.98 12.78
N ALA A 143 0.03 7.80 13.38
CA ALA A 143 0.37 8.34 14.70
C ALA A 143 0.55 9.87 14.71
N ALA A 144 0.91 10.48 13.57
CA ALA A 144 1.15 11.91 13.46
C ALA A 144 -0.14 12.75 13.30
N VAL A 145 -1.30 12.12 13.11
CA VAL A 145 -2.59 12.81 13.00
C VAL A 145 -2.95 13.42 14.36
N LYS A 146 -2.76 14.73 14.48
CA LYS A 146 -3.16 15.52 15.66
C LYS A 146 -4.70 15.49 15.78
N ASP A 147 -5.20 15.53 17.01
CA ASP A 147 -6.63 15.57 17.36
C ASP A 147 -7.43 14.27 17.15
N ARG A 148 -6.74 13.14 16.98
CA ARG A 148 -7.37 11.82 16.95
C ARG A 148 -6.87 10.94 18.09
N LEU A 149 -7.80 10.28 18.77
CA LEU A 149 -7.45 9.21 19.69
C LEU A 149 -7.05 7.98 18.89
N THR A 150 -5.75 7.80 18.70
CA THR A 150 -5.17 6.68 17.96
C THR A 150 -5.35 5.39 18.76
N SER A 151 -6.18 4.46 18.27
CA SER A 151 -6.39 3.16 18.91
C SER A 151 -5.94 2.04 18.00
N LEU A 152 -5.06 1.17 18.50
CA LEU A 152 -4.65 -0.05 17.81
C LEU A 152 -5.49 -1.26 18.21
N ARG A 153 -6.49 -1.08 19.08
CA ARG A 153 -7.21 -2.19 19.73
C ARG A 153 -7.75 -3.23 18.75
N ASP A 154 -8.32 -2.77 17.64
CA ASP A 154 -8.97 -3.65 16.66
C ASP A 154 -7.96 -4.42 15.79
N VAL A 155 -6.69 -3.98 15.76
CA VAL A 155 -5.67 -4.54 14.86
C VAL A 155 -4.47 -5.11 15.62
N ILE A 156 -4.40 -4.93 16.94
CA ILE A 156 -3.19 -5.22 17.72
C ILE A 156 -2.78 -6.69 17.66
N THR A 157 -3.73 -7.62 17.63
CA THR A 157 -3.44 -9.06 17.55
C THR A 157 -2.75 -9.41 16.23
N GLU A 158 -3.28 -8.91 15.11
CA GLU A 158 -2.75 -9.16 13.78
C GLU A 158 -1.41 -8.44 13.57
N LEU A 159 -1.32 -7.21 14.05
CA LEU A 159 -0.10 -6.41 14.03
C LEU A 159 1.02 -7.09 14.83
N ALA A 160 0.74 -7.49 16.07
CA ALA A 160 1.69 -8.20 16.92
C ALA A 160 2.10 -9.54 16.32
N ASN A 161 1.19 -10.26 15.66
CA ASN A 161 1.50 -11.52 15.00
C ASN A 161 2.44 -11.34 13.79
N ALA A 162 2.20 -10.33 12.95
CA ALA A 162 3.06 -10.00 11.81
C ALA A 162 4.45 -9.54 12.26
N LEU A 163 4.52 -8.65 13.27
CA LEU A 163 5.78 -8.14 13.81
C LEU A 163 6.54 -9.23 14.58
N GLY A 164 5.87 -10.00 15.43
CA GLY A 164 6.50 -11.05 16.23
C GLY A 164 7.17 -12.12 15.38
N LYS A 165 6.55 -12.52 14.26
CA LYS A 165 7.16 -13.46 13.32
C LYS A 165 8.36 -12.84 12.60
N THR A 166 8.23 -11.62 12.10
CA THR A 166 9.34 -10.93 11.42
C THR A 166 10.53 -10.61 12.33
N ALA A 167 10.33 -10.54 13.65
CA ALA A 167 11.44 -10.35 14.60
C ALA A 167 12.38 -11.57 14.67
N VAL A 168 11.85 -12.77 14.42
CA VAL A 168 12.62 -14.02 14.35
C VAL A 168 13.03 -14.37 12.92
N ASP A 169 12.76 -13.50 11.95
CA ASP A 169 13.28 -13.64 10.60
C ASP A 169 14.82 -13.69 10.65
N PRO A 170 15.48 -14.70 10.05
CA PRO A 170 16.94 -14.75 10.02
C PRO A 170 17.55 -13.54 9.29
N PHE A 171 16.77 -12.84 8.47
CA PHE A 171 17.21 -11.71 7.69
C PHE A 171 17.52 -10.44 8.53
N PRO A 172 18.73 -9.87 8.45
CA PRO A 172 19.14 -8.74 9.29
C PRO A 172 18.37 -7.43 9.06
N ASP A 173 18.00 -7.09 7.82
CA ASP A 173 17.38 -5.79 7.54
C ASP A 173 15.92 -5.73 7.95
N ALA A 174 15.21 -6.86 7.97
CA ALA A 174 13.86 -6.94 8.55
C ALA A 174 13.86 -6.55 10.05
N LYS A 175 14.92 -6.92 10.79
CA LYS A 175 15.07 -6.56 12.21
C LYS A 175 15.32 -5.06 12.42
N LYS A 176 16.05 -4.40 11.52
CA LYS A 176 16.35 -2.96 11.61
C LYS A 176 15.07 -2.11 11.47
N SER A 177 14.16 -2.49 10.56
CA SER A 177 12.89 -1.77 10.35
C SER A 177 11.98 -1.78 11.58
N GLN A 178 12.04 -2.82 12.43
CA GLN A 178 11.23 -2.91 13.66
C GLN A 178 11.71 -1.95 14.76
N GLN A 179 13.02 -1.80 14.92
CA GLN A 179 13.59 -0.89 15.92
C GLN A 179 13.11 0.55 15.68
N ASN A 180 12.98 0.93 14.40
CA ASN A 180 12.50 2.24 13.98
C ASN A 180 10.97 2.43 14.09
N ALA A 181 10.20 1.35 14.26
CA ALA A 181 8.75 1.41 14.45
C ALA A 181 8.32 1.55 15.92
N SER A 182 9.26 1.31 16.84
CA SER A 182 9.06 1.41 18.30
C SER A 182 9.62 2.72 18.88
N SER A 183 10.11 3.62 18.02
CA SER A 183 10.71 4.93 18.33
C SER A 183 9.82 6.06 17.82
#